data_AF-A0A0D0CRK6-F1
#
_entry.id   AF-A0A0D0CRK6-F1
#
_cell.length_a   1.000
_cell.length_b   1.000
_cell.length_c   1.000
_cell.angle_alpha   90.00
_cell.angle_beta   90.00
_cell.angle_gamma   90.00
#
_symmetry.space_group_name_H-M   'P 1'
#
loop_
_entity.id
_entity.type
_entity.pdbx_description
1 polymer ?
#
loop_
_entity_poly.entity_id
_entity_poly.type
_entity_poly.pdbx_seq_one_letter_code
_entity_poly.pdbx_strand_id
1 'polypeptide(L)'
;MPGSPVNVGGELCFQKTYCGFSFDIPRAGALGPFYLVTCGRRVGVFATWYRTSPHVLGISCSSFTRVQSLDSALLHMLDAIDLGEAQWLP
;
A
#
# COMPACT_ATOMS: atom_id res chain seq x y z
N MET A 1 13.05 -4.90 -13.77
CA MET A 1 13.20 -3.45 -13.50
C MET A 1 12.12 -3.06 -12.49
N PRO A 2 12.44 -2.45 -11.34
CA PRO A 2 11.39 -1.84 -10.52
C PRO A 2 10.71 -0.72 -11.33
N GLY A 3 9.39 -0.56 -11.16
CA GLY A 3 8.58 0.41 -11.91
C GLY A 3 9.05 1.85 -11.75
N SER A 4 8.54 2.76 -12.58
CA SER A 4 8.83 4.18 -12.45
C SER A 4 8.43 4.71 -11.06
N PRO A 5 9.24 5.55 -10.40
CA PRO A 5 8.87 6.14 -9.13
C PRO A 5 7.66 7.06 -9.31
N VAL A 6 6.67 6.90 -8.42
CA VAL A 6 5.46 7.72 -8.35
C VAL A 6 5.52 8.61 -7.11
N ASN A 7 5.10 9.87 -7.24
CA ASN A 7 5.02 10.77 -6.09
C ASN A 7 3.64 10.64 -5.44
N VAL A 8 3.61 10.19 -4.19
CA VAL A 8 2.37 9.92 -3.44
C VAL A 8 2.32 10.83 -2.23
N GLY A 9 1.69 11.99 -2.38
CA GLY A 9 1.60 13.00 -1.32
C GLY A 9 2.96 13.47 -0.80
N GLY A 10 4.04 13.36 -1.60
CA GLY A 10 5.42 13.67 -1.21
C GLY A 10 6.28 12.47 -0.81
N GLU A 11 5.83 11.22 -0.97
CA GLU A 11 6.63 10.01 -0.81
C GLU A 11 7.02 9.49 -2.19
N LEU A 12 8.29 9.13 -2.39
CA LEU A 12 8.69 8.35 -3.55
C LEU A 12 8.30 6.90 -3.31
N CYS A 13 7.19 6.49 -3.94
CA CYS A 13 6.76 5.11 -3.97
C CYS A 13 7.11 4.50 -5.33
N PHE A 14 7.16 3.18 -5.38
CA PHE A 14 7.28 2.39 -6.59
C PHE A 14 5.97 1.66 -6.79
N GLN A 15 5.38 1.81 -7.97
CA GLN A 15 4.22 1.01 -8.34
C GLN A 15 4.69 -0.40 -8.72
N LYS A 16 4.11 -1.40 -8.08
CA LYS A 16 4.32 -2.82 -8.41
C LYS A 16 3.00 -3.41 -8.87
N THR A 17 3.08 -4.27 -9.88
CA THR A 17 1.92 -5.01 -10.38
C THR A 17 2.10 -6.49 -10.06
N TYR A 18 1.06 -7.11 -9.51
CA TYR A 18 1.00 -8.53 -9.19
C TYR A 18 -0.39 -9.05 -9.55
N CYS A 19 -0.47 -10.16 -10.29
CA CYS A 19 -1.74 -10.74 -10.79
C CYS A 19 -2.67 -9.71 -11.47
N GLY A 20 -2.11 -8.73 -12.19
CA GLY A 20 -2.86 -7.65 -12.84
C GLY A 20 -3.32 -6.53 -11.90
N PHE A 21 -3.13 -6.67 -10.59
CA PHE A 21 -3.42 -5.64 -9.60
C PHE A 21 -2.17 -4.79 -9.34
N SER A 22 -2.31 -3.47 -9.45
CA SER A 22 -1.21 -2.54 -9.17
C SER A 22 -1.35 -1.92 -7.79
N PHE A 23 -0.24 -1.81 -7.05
CA PHE A 23 -0.17 -1.22 -5.71
C PHE A 23 1.14 -0.47 -5.48
N ASP A 24 1.13 0.45 -4.52
CA ASP A 24 2.29 1.28 -4.19
C ASP A 24 3.17 0.63 -3.12
N ILE A 25 4.50 0.80 -3.23
CA ILE A 25 5.48 0.32 -2.26
C ILE A 25 6.42 1.47 -1.90
N PRO A 26 6.76 1.69 -0.63
CA PRO A 26 7.71 2.73 -0.26
C PRO A 26 9.11 2.38 -0.78
N ARG A 27 9.97 3.39 -0.89
CA ARG A 27 11.36 3.19 -1.30
C ARG A 27 12.07 2.16 -0.40
N ALA A 28 12.90 1.32 -1.03
CA ALA A 28 13.79 0.41 -0.31
C ALA A 28 14.67 1.20 0.68
N GLY A 29 14.59 0.87 1.97
CA GLY A 29 15.27 1.57 3.06
C GLY A 29 14.39 2.52 3.89
N ALA A 30 13.09 2.60 3.62
CA ALA A 30 12.17 3.22 4.57
C ALA A 30 12.22 2.46 5.92
N LEU A 31 12.16 3.21 7.02
CA LEU A 31 12.10 2.65 8.37
C LEU A 31 10.64 2.61 8.82
N GLY A 32 10.22 1.44 9.32
CA GLY A 32 8.87 1.23 9.84
C GLY A 32 8.58 2.06 11.09
N PRO A 33 7.34 2.00 11.61
CA PRO A 33 6.26 1.10 11.22
C PRO A 33 5.62 1.46 9.87
N PHE A 34 5.16 0.45 9.14
CA PHE A 34 4.47 0.61 7.86
C PHE A 34 2.96 0.42 8.02
N TYR A 35 2.22 1.01 7.09
CA TYR A 35 0.78 0.89 6.95
C TYR A 35 0.47 0.26 5.62
N LEU A 36 -0.02 -0.97 5.66
CA LEU A 36 -0.55 -1.67 4.50
C LEU A 36 -2.01 -1.25 4.32
N VAL A 37 -2.37 -0.77 3.15
CA VAL A 37 -3.75 -0.52 2.73
C VAL A 37 -4.09 -1.53 1.66
N THR A 38 -5.00 -2.46 1.95
CA THR A 38 -5.51 -3.45 0.99
C THR A 38 -6.75 -2.92 0.28
N CYS A 39 -7.58 -2.15 0.98
CA CYS A 39 -8.76 -1.49 0.42
C CYS A 39 -8.74 0.00 0.74
N GLY A 40 -8.86 0.83 -0.29
CA GLY A 40 -8.85 2.28 -0.11
C GLY A 40 -8.76 3.02 -1.43
N ARG A 41 -8.74 4.35 -1.35
CA ARG A 41 -8.52 5.20 -2.54
C ARG A 41 -7.13 4.99 -3.13
N ARG A 42 -6.19 4.53 -2.30
CA ARG A 42 -4.85 4.12 -2.70
C ARG A 42 -4.47 2.83 -1.99
N VAL A 43 -4.07 1.84 -2.77
CA VAL A 43 -3.74 0.50 -2.28
C VAL A 43 -2.23 0.32 -2.36
N GLY A 44 -1.63 -0.14 -1.28
CA GLY A 44 -0.18 -0.26 -1.15
C GLY A 44 0.32 -0.10 0.27
N VAL A 45 1.63 0.04 0.39
CA VAL A 45 2.33 0.17 1.67
C VAL A 45 2.83 1.61 1.81
N PHE A 46 2.66 2.20 2.99
CA PHE A 46 3.06 3.57 3.30
C PHE A 46 3.87 3.63 4.59
N ALA A 47 4.86 4.52 4.66
CA ALA A 47 5.74 4.62 5.83
C ALA A 47 5.15 5.43 7.01
N THR A 48 4.06 6.17 6.82
CA THR A 48 3.51 7.05 7.86
C THR A 48 1.98 7.09 7.85
N TRP A 49 1.38 7.23 9.03
CA TRP A 49 -0.06 7.40 9.16
C TRP A 49 -0.56 8.67 8.47
N TYR A 50 0.18 9.78 8.53
CA TYR A 50 -0.20 11.04 7.90
C TYR A 50 -0.41 10.91 6.37
N ARG A 51 0.35 10.02 5.73
CA ARG A 51 0.20 9.69 4.30
C ARG A 51 -0.89 8.65 4.04
N THR A 52 -1.12 7.77 4.99
CA THR A 52 -2.11 6.68 4.88
C THR A 52 -3.52 7.19 5.10
N SER A 53 -3.70 8.07 6.09
CA SER A 53 -5.00 8.51 6.57
C SER A 53 -5.92 9.09 5.48
N PRO A 54 -5.45 9.86 4.49
CA PRO A 54 -6.31 10.37 3.42
C PRO A 54 -6.82 9.29 2.46
N HIS A 55 -6.23 8.10 2.49
CA HIS A 55 -6.57 6.98 1.60
C HIS A 55 -7.48 5.94 2.26
N VAL A 56 -7.71 6.04 3.57
CA VAL A 56 -8.50 5.09 4.35
C VAL A 56 -9.59 5.75 5.18
N LEU A 57 -9.36 6.96 5.70
CA LEU A 57 -10.35 7.67 6.50
C LEU A 57 -11.45 8.26 5.62
N GLY A 58 -12.70 8.03 6.02
CA GLY A 58 -13.88 8.52 5.29
C GLY A 58 -14.26 7.67 4.08
N ILE A 59 -13.59 6.54 3.85
CA ILE A 59 -13.88 5.61 2.76
C ILE A 59 -14.55 4.36 3.35
N SER A 60 -15.79 4.10 2.94
CA SER A 60 -16.52 2.90 3.35
C SER A 60 -15.80 1.65 2.86
N CYS A 61 -15.71 0.63 3.71
CA CYS A 61 -15.04 -0.64 3.42
C CYS A 61 -13.52 -0.52 3.18
N SER A 62 -12.89 0.59 3.61
CA SER A 62 -11.43 0.67 3.63
C SER A 62 -10.84 -0.33 4.64
N SER A 63 -9.70 -0.90 4.31
CA SER A 63 -9.00 -1.88 5.14
C SER A 63 -7.53 -1.54 5.17
N PHE A 64 -6.99 -1.41 6.38
CA PHE A 64 -5.59 -1.12 6.61
C PHE A 64 -5.04 -1.91 7.80
N THR A 65 -3.76 -2.26 7.71
CA THR A 65 -3.05 -3.01 8.75
C THR A 65 -1.70 -2.36 9.01
N ARG A 66 -1.35 -2.17 10.28
CA ARG A 66 -0.02 -1.69 10.66
C ARG A 66 0.92 -2.88 10.81
N VAL A 67 2.07 -2.83 10.15
CA VAL A 67 3.08 -3.90 10.12
C VAL A 67 4.47 -3.34 10.43
N GLN A 68 5.33 -4.16 11.04
CA GLN A 68 6.64 -3.71 11.50
C GLN A 68 7.72 -3.74 10.40
N SER A 69 7.54 -4.58 9.38
CA SER A 69 8.48 -4.79 8.28
C SER A 69 7.80 -4.64 6.94
N LEU A 70 8.58 -4.18 5.94
CA LEU A 70 8.11 -4.06 4.57
C LEU A 70 7.82 -5.44 3.96
N ASP A 71 8.66 -6.44 4.24
CA ASP A 71 8.48 -7.81 3.74
C ASP A 71 7.16 -8.43 4.19
N SER A 72 6.78 -8.27 5.46
CA SER A 72 5.47 -8.72 5.95
C SER A 72 4.33 -7.94 5.29
N ALA A 73 4.50 -6.62 5.11
CA ALA A 73 3.51 -5.80 4.39
C ALA A 73 3.26 -6.32 2.97
N LEU A 74 4.34 -6.65 2.26
CA LEU A 74 4.28 -7.17 0.90
C LEU A 74 3.64 -8.55 0.87
N LEU A 75 4.00 -9.47 1.76
CA LEU A 75 3.36 -10.79 1.84
C LEU A 75 1.85 -10.66 2.06
N HIS A 76 1.42 -9.86 3.03
CA HIS A 76 -0.01 -9.63 3.28
C HIS A 76 -0.72 -8.96 2.09
N MET A 77 -0.04 -8.07 1.36
CA MET A 77 -0.60 -7.47 0.14
C MET A 77 -0.82 -8.51 -0.96
N LEU A 78 0.15 -9.42 -1.14
CA LEU A 78 0.03 -10.51 -2.12
C LEU A 78 -1.09 -11.48 -1.74
N ASP A 79 -1.17 -11.87 -0.47
CA ASP A 79 -2.26 -12.71 0.05
C ASP A 79 -3.62 -12.04 -0.18
N ALA A 80 -3.75 -10.74 0.09
CA ALA A 80 -4.98 -9.99 -0.14
C ALA A 80 -5.37 -9.92 -1.63
N ILE A 81 -4.39 -9.87 -2.54
CA ILE A 81 -4.65 -9.95 -4.00
C ILE A 81 -5.12 -11.35 -4.38
N ASP A 82 -4.44 -12.39 -3.89
CA ASP A 82 -4.76 -13.78 -4.20
C ASP A 82 -6.12 -14.21 -3.62
N LEU A 83 -6.53 -13.65 -2.48
CA LEU A 83 -7.86 -13.82 -1.89
C LEU A 83 -8.95 -12.93 -2.54
N GLY A 84 -8.58 -11.99 -3.41
CA GLY A 84 -9.51 -11.04 -4.03
C GLY A 84 -10.04 -9.97 -3.07
N GLU A 85 -9.37 -9.76 -1.94
CA GLU A 85 -9.71 -8.74 -0.95
C GLU A 85 -9.14 -7.37 -1.31
N ALA A 86 -8.05 -7.31 -2.09
CA ALA A 86 -7.44 -6.04 -2.49
C ALA A 86 -8.31 -5.27 -3.50
N GLN A 87 -8.73 -4.05 -3.13
CA GLN A 87 -9.65 -3.27 -3.97
C GLN A 87 -9.38 -1.75 -3.93
N TRP A 88 -9.35 -1.14 -5.12
CA TRP A 88 -9.38 0.31 -5.27
C TRP A 88 -10.80 0.82 -5.05
N LEU A 89 -10.94 1.74 -4.10
CA LEU A 89 -12.22 2.36 -3.73
C LEU A 89 -12.32 3.79 -4.29
N PRO A 90 -13.53 4.26 -4.63
CA PRO A 90 -13.74 5.62 -5.13
C PRO A 90 -13.43 6.73 -4.09
#